data_AF-A0A0F8XG17-F1
#
_entry.id   AF-A0A0F8XG17-F1
#
_cell.length_a   1.000
_cell.length_b   1.000
_cell.length_c   1.000
_cell.angle_alpha   90.00
_cell.angle_beta   90.00
_cell.angle_gamma   90.00
#
_symmetry.space_group_name_H-M   'P 1'
#
loop_
_entity.id
_entity.type
_entity.pdbx_description
1 polymer ?
#
loop_
_entity_poly.entity_id
_entity_poly.type
_entity_poly.pdbx_seq_one_letter_code
_entity_poly.pdbx_strand_id
1 'polypeptide(L)'
;MSKYIEREYSVIVEPDFRLVDEDTKNRYCEEIKLDIERHVDGLGSVYVSVVENATCSFCGAKWETYDEPNYPEGFPVCCKKAQDEFNKEQNDE
;
A
#
# COMPACT_ATOMS: atom_id res chain seq x y z
N MET A 1 15.44 21.09 -25.53
CA MET A 1 14.42 20.96 -24.46
C MET A 1 15.14 21.10 -23.13
N SER A 2 14.92 22.21 -22.41
CA SER A 2 15.48 22.40 -21.07
C SER A 2 14.70 21.55 -20.07
N LYS A 3 15.40 20.69 -19.33
CA LYS A 3 14.83 19.95 -18.20
C LYS A 3 14.51 20.94 -17.07
N TYR A 4 13.25 21.00 -16.65
CA TYR A 4 12.86 21.66 -15.40
C TYR A 4 12.75 20.60 -14.30
N ILE A 5 13.23 20.92 -13.10
CA ILE A 5 13.13 20.04 -11.93
C ILE A 5 12.23 20.76 -10.93
N GLU A 6 11.02 20.23 -10.76
CA GLU A 6 10.11 20.63 -9.70
C GLU A 6 10.32 19.72 -8.48
N ARG A 7 10.14 20.26 -7.27
CA ARG A 7 10.26 19.50 -6.02
C ARG A 7 8.94 19.60 -5.28
N GLU A 8 8.37 18.45 -4.97
CA GLU A 8 7.18 18.33 -4.14
C GLU A 8 7.58 18.03 -2.70
N TYR A 9 6.86 18.60 -1.75
CA TYR A 9 7.07 18.40 -0.31
C TYR A 9 5.75 17.99 0.33
N SER A 10 5.81 16.99 1.20
CA SER A 10 4.65 16.45 1.91
C SER A 10 4.94 16.35 3.40
N VAL A 11 3.92 16.61 4.22
CA VAL A 11 3.92 16.33 5.66
C VAL A 11 3.06 15.09 5.88
N ILE A 12 3.61 14.08 6.56
CA ILE A 12 2.94 12.80 6.83
C ILE A 12 2.70 12.72 8.33
N VAL A 13 1.47 12.37 8.72
CA VAL A 13 1.07 12.06 10.10
C VAL A 13 0.80 10.57 10.17
N GLU A 14 1.47 9.87 11.08
CA GLU A 14 1.36 8.41 11.27
C GLU A 14 0.76 8.11 12.64
N PRO A 15 -0.56 7.89 12.74
CA PRO A 15 -1.20 7.54 14.00
C PRO A 15 -0.79 6.14 14.47
N ASP A 16 -0.67 5.96 15.78
CA ASP A 16 -0.42 4.64 16.36
C ASP A 16 -1.72 3.84 16.51
N PHE A 17 -1.89 2.83 15.66
CA PHE A 17 -3.07 1.98 15.61
C PHE A 17 -2.85 0.55 16.13
N ARG A 18 -1.83 0.31 16.96
CA ARG A 18 -1.48 -1.05 17.43
C ARG A 18 -2.63 -1.85 18.05
N LEU A 19 -3.62 -1.18 18.65
CA LEU A 19 -4.71 -1.83 19.39
C LEU A 19 -6.10 -1.38 18.90
N VAL A 20 -6.20 -0.93 17.65
CA VAL A 20 -7.41 -0.35 17.07
C VAL A 20 -7.91 -1.23 15.93
N ASP A 21 -9.21 -1.52 15.89
CA ASP A 21 -9.86 -2.22 14.77
C ASP A 21 -9.94 -1.33 13.51
N GLU A 22 -10.18 -1.95 12.35
CA GLU A 22 -10.14 -1.26 11.06
C GLU A 22 -11.16 -0.13 10.92
N ASP A 23 -12.41 -0.35 11.35
CA ASP A 23 -13.46 0.67 11.32
C ASP A 23 -13.06 1.89 12.15
N THR A 24 -12.46 1.65 13.31
CA THR A 24 -11.97 2.71 14.20
C THR A 24 -10.74 3.43 13.62
N LYS A 25 -9.84 2.73 12.92
CA LYS A 25 -8.70 3.38 12.22
C LYS A 25 -9.20 4.37 11.17
N ASN A 26 -10.16 3.95 10.34
CA ASN A 26 -10.73 4.80 9.30
C ASN A 26 -11.37 6.05 9.90
N ARG A 27 -12.19 5.88 10.95
CA ARG A 27 -12.80 7.01 11.67
C ARG A 27 -11.74 7.96 12.24
N TYR A 28 -10.70 7.46 12.90
CA TYR A 28 -9.64 8.30 13.46
C TYR A 28 -8.84 9.05 12.39
N CYS A 29 -8.56 8.43 11.25
CA CYS A 29 -7.91 9.12 10.14
C CYS A 29 -8.77 10.29 9.61
N GLU A 30 -10.08 10.10 9.47
CA GLU A 30 -10.99 11.17 9.05
C GLU A 30 -11.10 12.29 10.11
N GLU A 31 -11.15 11.94 11.41
CA GLU A 31 -11.14 12.93 12.49
C GLU A 31 -9.84 13.76 12.50
N ILE A 32 -8.68 13.11 12.35
CA ILE A 32 -7.38 13.79 12.26
C ILE A 32 -7.33 14.71 11.03
N LYS A 33 -7.82 14.24 9.88
CA LYS A 33 -7.90 15.06 8.67
C LYS A 33 -8.74 16.32 8.92
N LEU A 34 -9.94 16.18 9.49
CA LEU A 34 -10.81 17.32 9.79
C LEU A 34 -10.17 18.30 10.78
N ASP A 35 -9.48 17.78 11.79
CA ASP A 35 -8.75 18.61 12.75
C ASP A 35 -7.60 19.39 12.09
N ILE A 36 -6.88 18.77 11.15
CA ILE A 36 -5.84 19.43 10.37
C ILE A 36 -6.46 20.52 9.49
N GLU A 37 -7.51 20.21 8.74
CA GLU A 37 -8.22 21.18 7.87
C GLU A 37 -8.76 22.38 8.66
N ARG A 38 -9.16 22.16 9.91
CA ARG A 38 -9.70 23.20 10.78
C ARG A 38 -8.63 24.13 11.38
N HIS A 39 -7.45 23.60 11.69
CA HIS A 39 -6.45 24.31 12.50
C HIS A 39 -5.19 24.71 11.74
N VAL A 40 -4.96 24.17 10.54
CA VAL A 40 -3.81 24.51 9.71
C VAL A 40 -4.26 25.39 8.56
N ASP A 41 -3.84 26.65 8.58
CA ASP A 41 -4.15 27.60 7.52
C ASP A 41 -3.28 27.38 6.27
N GLY A 42 -3.79 27.80 5.11
CA GLY A 42 -3.03 27.80 3.85
C GLY A 42 -2.86 26.43 3.19
N LEU A 43 -3.65 25.44 3.59
CA LEU A 43 -3.65 24.11 2.98
C LEU A 43 -4.36 24.13 1.61
N GLY A 44 -3.74 23.48 0.62
CA GLY A 44 -4.37 23.22 -0.68
C GLY A 44 -5.34 22.04 -0.63
N SER A 45 -4.91 20.94 -0.01
CA SER A 45 -5.73 19.75 0.22
C SER A 45 -5.20 18.94 1.42
N VAL A 46 -6.10 18.19 2.05
CA VAL A 46 -5.78 17.17 3.05
C VAL A 46 -6.53 15.91 2.66
N TYR A 47 -5.87 14.75 2.74
CA TYR A 47 -6.48 13.48 2.36
C TYR A 47 -5.90 12.34 3.19
N VAL A 48 -6.73 11.31 3.40
CA VAL A 48 -6.32 10.05 3.99
C VAL A 48 -5.88 9.13 2.85
N SER A 49 -4.67 8.58 2.95
CA SER A 49 -4.16 7.58 2.01
C SER A 49 -4.14 6.23 2.69
N VAL A 50 -4.79 5.23 2.09
CA VAL A 50 -4.77 3.84 2.55
C VAL A 50 -3.98 3.02 1.55
N VAL A 51 -2.98 2.28 2.05
CA VAL A 51 -2.17 1.38 1.25
C VAL A 51 -2.45 -0.04 1.70
N GLU A 52 -3.14 -0.81 0.86
CA GLU A 52 -3.34 -2.24 1.08
C GLU A 52 -2.06 -2.99 0.72
N ASN A 53 -1.65 -3.93 1.58
CA ASN A 53 -0.53 -4.82 1.32
C ASN A 53 -1.04 -6.26 1.34
N ALA A 54 -1.02 -6.92 0.18
CA ALA A 54 -1.28 -8.34 0.12
C ALA A 54 -0.19 -9.10 0.89
N THR A 55 -0.57 -10.17 1.58
CA THR A 55 0.34 -11.02 2.37
C THR A 55 0.18 -12.46 1.91
N CYS A 56 1.30 -13.17 1.75
CA CYS A 56 1.30 -14.57 1.37
C CYS A 56 0.73 -15.46 2.48
N SER A 57 -0.31 -16.23 2.17
CA SER A 57 -0.94 -17.18 3.08
C SER A 57 0.01 -18.32 3.52
N PHE A 58 1.04 -18.64 2.74
CA PHE A 58 1.97 -19.74 3.03
C PHE A 58 3.14 -19.37 3.94
N CYS A 59 3.70 -18.17 3.77
CA CYS A 59 4.89 -17.75 4.49
C CYS A 59 4.67 -16.52 5.38
N GLY A 60 3.52 -15.84 5.28
CA GLY A 60 3.19 -14.63 6.04
C GLY A 60 4.00 -13.39 5.63
N ALA A 61 4.86 -13.48 4.62
CA ALA A 61 5.59 -12.34 4.07
C ALA A 61 4.68 -11.50 3.16
N LYS A 62 5.06 -10.23 2.94
CA LYS A 62 4.39 -9.38 1.96
C LYS A 62 4.38 -10.08 0.59
N TRP A 63 3.24 -10.02 -0.09
CA TRP A 63 3.10 -10.55 -1.44
C TRP A 63 3.87 -9.65 -2.41
N GLU A 64 4.80 -10.27 -3.11
CA GLU A 64 5.68 -9.63 -4.08
C GLU A 64 5.69 -10.50 -5.34
N THR A 65 5.70 -9.87 -6.50
CA THR A 65 5.64 -10.52 -7.82
C THR A 65 6.86 -10.16 -8.66
N TYR A 66 7.24 -11.04 -9.59
CA TYR A 66 8.19 -10.67 -10.64
C TYR A 66 7.47 -9.86 -11.73
N ASP A 67 8.04 -8.70 -12.07
CA ASP A 67 7.64 -7.90 -13.24
C ASP A 67 8.64 -8.07 -14.40
N GLU A 68 9.33 -9.22 -14.44
CA GLU A 68 10.36 -9.51 -15.44
C GLU A 68 9.80 -10.35 -16.61
N PRO A 69 10.29 -10.15 -17.86
CA PRO A 69 9.78 -10.86 -19.04
C PRO A 69 9.92 -12.40 -19.00
N ASN A 70 10.76 -12.94 -18.11
CA ASN A 70 11.04 -14.37 -18.01
C ASN A 70 10.06 -15.12 -17.09
N TYR A 71 9.19 -14.41 -16.38
CA TYR A 71 8.19 -14.98 -15.50
C TYR A 71 6.79 -14.61 -15.98
N PRO A 72 5.78 -15.47 -15.76
CA PRO A 72 4.38 -15.10 -15.98
C PRO A 72 4.02 -13.86 -15.16
N GLU A 73 3.12 -13.04 -15.69
CA GLU A 73 2.60 -11.87 -14.97
C GLU A 73 1.97 -12.31 -13.64
N GLY A 74 2.34 -11.63 -12.55
CA GLY A 74 1.84 -11.95 -11.22
C GLY A 74 2.53 -13.14 -10.52
N PHE A 75 3.61 -13.69 -11.10
CA PHE A 75 4.32 -14.82 -10.49
C PHE A 75 4.91 -14.46 -9.10
N PRO A 76 4.56 -15.19 -8.02
CA PRO A 76 4.96 -14.83 -6.66
C PRO A 76 6.43 -15.14 -6.36
N VAL A 77 7.12 -14.22 -5.67
CA VAL A 77 8.53 -14.40 -5.28
C VAL A 77 8.72 -14.80 -3.80
N CYS A 78 7.66 -14.65 -3.01
CA CYS A 78 7.72 -14.72 -1.56
C CYS A 78 8.05 -16.12 -0.99
N CYS A 79 7.64 -17.22 -1.64
CA CYS A 79 8.04 -18.57 -1.24
C CYS A 79 7.73 -19.63 -2.33
N LYS A 80 8.40 -20.78 -2.24
CA LYS A 80 8.20 -21.90 -3.16
C LYS A 80 6.77 -22.44 -3.18
N LYS A 81 6.08 -22.48 -2.02
CA LYS A 81 4.70 -22.98 -1.96
C LYS A 81 3.73 -22.13 -2.78
N ALA A 82 3.88 -20.80 -2.72
CA ALA A 82 3.10 -19.87 -3.52
C ALA A 82 3.39 -20.06 -5.02
N GLN A 83 4.65 -20.30 -5.38
CA GLN A 83 5.04 -20.59 -6.77
C GLN A 83 4.47 -21.91 -7.27
N ASP A 84 4.53 -22.96 -6.45
CA ASP A 84 3.99 -24.27 -6.79
C ASP A 84 2.46 -24.24 -6.96
N GLU A 85 1.74 -23.44 -6.15
CA GLU A 85 0.29 -23.23 -6.30
C GLU A 85 -0.03 -22.42 -7.57
N PHE A 86 0.64 -21.29 -7.78
CA PHE A 86 0.49 -20.48 -8.98
C PHE A 86 0.71 -21.28 -10.27
N ASN A 87 1.77 -22.10 -10.30
CA ASN A 87 2.05 -22.98 -11.43
C ASN A 87 0.96 -24.05 -11.64
N LYS A 88 0.30 -24.54 -10.59
CA LYS A 88 -0.81 -25.49 -10.75
C LYS A 88 -2.01 -24.80 -11.38
N GLU A 89 -2.39 -23.64 -10.86
CA GLU A 89 -3.52 -22.86 -11.38
C GLU A 89 -3.34 -22.51 -12.86
N GLN A 90 -2.13 -22.12 -13.27
CA GLN A 90 -1.81 -21.83 -14.68
C GLN A 90 -1.79 -23.06 -15.60
N ASN A 91 -1.63 -24.27 -15.07
CA ASN A 91 -1.65 -25.50 -15.86
C ASN A 91 -3.05 -26.16 -15.91
N ASP A 92 -3.97 -25.71 -15.07
CA ASP A 92 -5.37 -26.18 -15.01
C ASP A 92 -6.32 -25.31 -15.87
N GLU A 93 -5.81 -24.29 -16.56
CA GLU A 93 -6.49 -23.46 -17.59
C GLU A 93 -6.10 -23.86 -19.03
#